data_AF-A0A929M7B8-F1
#
_entry.id   AF-A0A929M7B8-F1
#
_cell.length_a   1.000
_cell.length_b   1.000
_cell.length_c   1.000
_cell.angle_alpha   90.00
_cell.angle_beta   90.00
_cell.angle_gamma   90.00
#
_symmetry.space_group_name_H-M   'P 1'
#
loop_
_entity.id
_entity.type
_entity.pdbx_description
1 polymer ?
#
loop_
_entity_poly.entity_id
_entity_poly.type
_entity_poly.pdbx_seq_one_letter_code
_entity_poly.pdbx_strand_id
1 'polypeptide(L)'
;MEIRNKNNILEIESNSKSIIYFDEAKKQLKIDDLDVSYPGEYEKSGILLEVKEYFDNLFYSFSVDGNHILFVLTDDFELKEEILSFFGDVDVLIIYGTKKAVKIFENIEARVVIPYGEGKSIFLQTLGQNIEEVSSFKLKGEYSADNTEFVNLA
;
A
#
# COMPACT_ATOMS: atom_id res chain seq x y z
N MET A 1 6.40 -12.42 4.35
CA MET A 1 5.84 -11.10 4.69
C MET A 1 4.41 -11.24 5.20
N GLU A 2 4.05 -10.49 6.23
CA GLU A 2 2.68 -10.44 6.78
C GLU A 2 2.25 -8.98 6.96
N ILE A 3 1.01 -8.67 6.61
CA ILE A 3 0.42 -7.33 6.64
C ILE A 3 -0.74 -7.34 7.63
N ARG A 4 -0.79 -6.33 8.51
CA ARG A 4 -1.81 -6.21 9.55
C ARG A 4 -2.26 -4.77 9.67
N ASN A 5 -3.50 -4.57 10.11
CA ASN A 5 -3.97 -3.26 10.56
C ASN A 5 -4.31 -3.38 12.05
N LYS A 6 -3.66 -2.58 12.89
CA LYS A 6 -3.90 -2.57 14.34
C LYS A 6 -4.11 -1.13 14.79
N ASN A 7 -5.31 -0.80 15.25
CA ASN A 7 -5.65 0.53 15.74
C ASN A 7 -5.30 1.65 14.72
N ASN A 8 -5.64 1.44 13.45
CA ASN A 8 -5.33 2.36 12.32
C ASN A 8 -3.82 2.55 12.06
N ILE A 9 -3.02 1.58 12.48
CA ILE A 9 -1.61 1.47 12.12
C ILE A 9 -1.48 0.27 11.19
N LEU A 10 -1.12 0.55 9.94
CA LEU A 10 -0.74 -0.49 8.99
C LEU A 10 0.69 -0.94 9.29
N GLU A 11 0.85 -2.23 9.50
CA GLU A 11 2.13 -2.88 9.78
C GLU A 11 2.43 -3.89 8.68
N ILE A 12 3.62 -3.79 8.07
CA ILE A 12 4.18 -4.83 7.21
C ILE A 12 5.40 -5.41 7.90
N GLU A 13 5.32 -6.70 8.24
CA GLU A 13 6.42 -7.45 8.83
C GLU A 13 7.11 -8.27 7.74
N SER A 14 8.38 -7.98 7.48
CA SER A 14 9.20 -8.73 6.53
C SER A 14 9.53 -10.13 7.06
N ASN A 15 10.07 -10.99 6.20
CA ASN A 15 10.58 -12.31 6.58
C ASN A 15 11.73 -12.21 7.59
N SER A 16 12.52 -11.13 7.54
CA SER A 16 13.60 -10.82 8.48
C SER A 16 13.13 -10.14 9.77
N LYS A 17 11.82 -9.96 9.97
CA LYS A 17 11.20 -9.29 11.12
C LYS A 17 11.45 -7.78 11.20
N SER A 18 11.91 -7.16 10.11
CA SER A 18 11.90 -5.71 9.95
C SER A 18 10.45 -5.23 9.77
N ILE A 19 10.12 -4.04 10.24
CA ILE A 19 8.72 -3.57 10.25
C ILE A 19 8.59 -2.22 9.54
N ILE A 20 7.67 -2.15 8.57
CA ILE A 20 7.17 -0.88 8.02
C ILE A 20 5.90 -0.52 8.77
N TYR A 21 5.83 0.71 9.27
CA TYR A 21 4.67 1.25 9.96
C TYR A 21 4.11 2.42 9.18
N PHE A 22 2.79 2.47 9.04
CA PHE A 22 2.07 3.67 8.64
C PHE A 22 0.98 3.99 9.66
N ASP A 23 1.14 5.09 10.39
CA ASP A 23 0.13 5.63 11.29
C ASP A 23 -0.75 6.61 10.50
N GLU A 24 -1.98 6.19 10.20
CA GLU A 24 -2.94 6.96 9.40
C GLU A 24 -3.25 8.32 10.03
N ALA A 25 -3.46 8.34 11.35
CA ALA A 25 -3.86 9.55 12.07
C ALA A 25 -2.75 10.61 12.08
N LYS A 26 -1.49 10.17 12.17
CA LYS A 26 -0.32 11.06 12.12
C LYS A 26 0.23 11.29 10.71
N LYS A 27 -0.28 10.55 9.71
CA LYS A 27 0.32 10.46 8.36
C LYS A 27 1.83 10.20 8.42
N GLN A 28 2.26 9.35 9.34
CA GLN A 28 3.67 9.06 9.61
C GLN A 28 4.03 7.68 9.08
N LEU A 29 5.10 7.62 8.28
CA LEU A 29 5.68 6.37 7.80
C LEU A 29 7.03 6.11 8.46
N LYS A 30 7.25 4.86 8.91
CA LYS A 30 8.53 4.42 9.47
C LYS A 30 8.99 3.09 8.92
N ILE A 31 10.30 2.91 8.84
CA ILE A 31 10.95 1.61 8.68
C ILE A 31 11.79 1.35 9.94
N ASP A 32 11.35 0.42 10.77
CA ASP A 32 11.86 0.22 12.12
C ASP A 32 11.86 1.55 12.92
N ASP A 33 13.04 2.08 13.24
CA ASP A 33 13.25 3.35 13.96
C ASP A 33 13.43 4.56 13.04
N LEU A 34 13.50 4.37 11.72
CA LEU A 34 13.68 5.43 10.74
C LEU A 34 12.34 6.10 10.41
N ASP A 35 12.24 7.40 10.66
CA ASP A 35 11.11 8.25 10.24
C ASP A 35 11.31 8.78 8.82
N VAL A 36 10.34 8.53 7.94
CA VAL A 36 10.40 8.94 6.54
C VAL A 36 9.39 10.05 6.30
N SER A 37 9.92 11.26 6.14
CA SER A 37 9.14 12.50 6.04
C SER A 37 9.50 13.37 4.84
N TYR A 38 10.42 12.92 3.98
CA TYR A 38 10.90 13.68 2.83
C TYR A 38 11.01 12.77 1.59
N PRO A 39 10.94 13.33 0.37
CA PRO A 39 11.23 12.58 -0.85
C PRO A 39 12.70 12.16 -0.90
N GLY A 40 12.96 11.01 -1.51
CA GLY A 40 14.31 10.45 -1.62
C GLY A 40 14.31 8.93 -1.68
N GLU A 41 15.51 8.36 -1.79
CA GLU A 41 15.74 6.92 -1.71
C GLU A 41 16.28 6.57 -0.32
N TYR A 42 15.72 5.53 0.28
CA TYR A 42 16.04 5.04 1.61
C TYR A 42 16.33 3.54 1.56
N GLU A 43 17.32 3.11 2.35
CA GLU A 43 17.58 1.70 2.60
C GLU A 43 17.71 1.48 4.11
N LYS A 44 16.91 0.56 4.65
CA LYS A 44 16.95 0.19 6.08
C LYS A 44 16.57 -1.26 6.25
N SER A 45 17.40 -2.03 6.95
CA SER A 45 17.11 -3.43 7.32
C SER A 45 16.73 -4.33 6.12
N GLY A 46 17.35 -4.10 4.96
CA GLY A 46 17.09 -4.81 3.71
C GLY A 46 15.82 -4.39 2.96
N ILE A 47 15.12 -3.36 3.45
CA ILE A 47 13.99 -2.72 2.78
C ILE A 47 14.52 -1.52 1.99
N LEU A 48 14.24 -1.52 0.70
CA LEU A 48 14.45 -0.34 -0.15
C LEU A 48 13.14 0.42 -0.22
N LEU A 49 13.22 1.76 -0.17
CA LEU A 49 12.09 2.65 -0.29
C LEU A 49 12.45 3.82 -1.20
N GLU A 50 11.67 4.03 -2.25
CA GLU A 50 11.68 5.26 -3.04
C GLU A 50 10.47 6.10 -2.65
N VAL A 51 10.70 7.37 -2.31
CA VAL A 51 9.67 8.34 -1.97
C VAL A 51 9.67 9.46 -2.98
N LYS A 52 8.53 9.69 -3.63
CA LYS A 52 8.32 10.85 -4.50
C LYS A 52 7.25 11.75 -3.94
N GLU A 53 7.42 13.04 -4.19
CA GLU A 53 6.45 14.07 -3.86
C GLU A 53 5.77 14.55 -5.13
N TYR A 54 4.44 14.46 -5.16
CA TYR A 54 3.62 15.07 -6.20
C TYR A 54 2.48 15.84 -5.55
N PHE A 55 2.34 17.12 -5.89
CA PHE A 55 1.28 17.99 -5.35
C PHE A 55 1.22 17.96 -3.82
N ASP A 56 2.36 18.12 -3.14
CA ASP A 56 2.49 18.10 -1.68
C ASP A 56 2.07 16.76 -1.02
N ASN A 57 1.95 15.69 -1.80
CA ASN A 57 1.66 14.34 -1.32
C ASN A 57 2.85 13.42 -1.56
N LEU A 58 3.21 12.66 -0.53
CA LEU A 58 4.27 11.65 -0.60
C LEU A 58 3.70 10.31 -1.05
N PHE A 59 4.37 9.70 -2.03
CA PHE A 59 4.09 8.38 -2.56
C PHE A 59 5.27 7.47 -2.26
N TYR A 60 5.00 6.24 -1.81
CA TYR A 60 6.01 5.34 -1.28
C TYR A 60 6.00 4.03 -2.05
N SER A 61 7.13 3.70 -2.65
CA SER A 61 7.39 2.44 -3.35
C SER A 61 8.44 1.65 -2.59
N PHE A 62 8.08 0.47 -2.08
CA PHE A 62 8.98 -0.38 -1.30
C PHE A 62 9.37 -1.63 -2.07
N SER A 63 10.63 -2.04 -1.96
CA SER A 63 11.05 -3.42 -2.26
C SER A 63 11.28 -4.17 -0.94
N VAL A 64 10.46 -5.18 -0.67
CA VAL A 64 10.51 -5.98 0.57
C VAL A 64 10.38 -7.46 0.24
N ASP A 65 11.32 -8.27 0.71
CA ASP A 65 11.32 -9.73 0.49
C ASP A 65 11.14 -10.14 -0.99
N GLY A 66 11.63 -9.31 -1.93
CA GLY A 66 11.48 -9.51 -3.37
C GLY A 66 10.10 -9.13 -3.95
N ASN A 67 9.26 -8.43 -3.18
CA ASN A 67 7.96 -7.92 -3.62
C ASN A 67 7.97 -6.39 -3.68
N HIS A 68 7.28 -5.84 -4.67
CA HIS A 68 7.05 -4.41 -4.80
C HIS A 68 5.74 -4.00 -4.13
N ILE A 69 5.82 -3.11 -3.13
CA ILE A 69 4.68 -2.61 -2.37
C ILE A 69 4.51 -1.12 -2.63
N LEU A 70 3.33 -0.71 -3.07
CA LEU A 70 3.00 0.69 -3.33
C LEU A 70 2.00 1.19 -2.29
N PHE A 71 2.30 2.33 -1.65
CA PHE A 71 1.34 3.05 -0.80
C PHE A 71 0.80 4.28 -1.53
N VAL A 72 -0.52 4.33 -1.67
CA VAL A 72 -1.28 5.48 -2.15
C VAL A 72 -2.08 6.03 -0.98
N LEU A 73 -1.53 7.07 -0.34
CA LEU A 73 -2.04 7.55 0.95
C LEU A 73 -3.21 8.53 0.88
N THR A 74 -3.58 8.94 -0.32
CA THR A 74 -4.60 9.96 -0.58
C THR A 74 -5.27 9.64 -1.92
N ASP A 75 -6.48 10.13 -2.13
CA ASP A 75 -7.19 10.12 -3.41
C ASP A 75 -7.36 11.54 -3.99
N ASP A 76 -6.73 12.53 -3.35
CA ASP A 76 -6.80 13.95 -3.69
C ASP A 76 -5.62 14.38 -4.58
N PHE A 77 -5.48 13.70 -5.73
CA PHE A 77 -4.50 14.04 -6.74
C PHE A 77 -4.99 13.65 -8.14
N GLU A 78 -4.42 14.27 -9.16
CA GLU A 78 -4.64 13.89 -10.56
C GLU A 78 -3.58 12.89 -10.99
N LEU A 79 -4.03 11.75 -11.54
CA LEU A 79 -3.15 10.69 -11.99
C LEU A 79 -2.48 11.07 -13.31
N LYS A 80 -1.22 11.48 -13.23
CA LYS A 80 -0.37 11.83 -14.38
C LYS A 80 0.52 10.67 -14.79
N GLU A 81 0.98 10.67 -16.05
CA GLU A 81 1.91 9.66 -16.58
C GLU A 81 3.19 9.52 -15.74
N GLU A 82 3.71 10.63 -15.21
CA GLU A 82 4.89 10.62 -14.33
C GLU A 82 4.67 9.84 -13.02
N ILE A 83 3.45 9.87 -12.48
CA ILE A 83 3.06 9.15 -11.27
C ILE A 83 2.85 7.68 -11.60
N LEU A 84 2.17 7.39 -12.73
CA LEU A 84 1.97 6.01 -13.22
C LEU A 84 3.30 5.30 -13.50
N SER A 85 4.26 6.01 -14.10
CA SER A 85 5.59 5.46 -14.38
C SER A 85 6.36 5.13 -13.11
N PHE A 86 6.10 5.85 -12.00
CA PHE A 86 6.66 5.55 -10.70
C PHE A 86 6.04 4.31 -10.04
N PHE A 87 4.77 4.02 -10.32
CA PHE A 87 4.09 2.86 -9.75
C PHE A 87 4.60 1.52 -10.26
N GLY A 88 5.03 1.42 -11.51
CA GLY A 88 5.59 0.18 -12.08
C GLY A 88 4.70 -1.05 -11.90
N ASP A 89 5.31 -2.24 -11.87
CA ASP A 89 4.63 -3.50 -11.60
C ASP A 89 4.42 -3.67 -10.08
N VAL A 90 3.18 -3.72 -9.61
CA VAL A 90 2.86 -3.71 -8.17
C VAL A 90 2.44 -5.10 -7.68
N ASP A 91 3.17 -5.68 -6.72
CA ASP A 91 2.74 -6.92 -6.07
C ASP A 91 1.65 -6.64 -5.04
N VAL A 92 1.81 -5.59 -4.24
CA VAL A 92 0.86 -5.20 -3.19
C VAL A 92 0.58 -3.71 -3.26
N LEU A 93 -0.68 -3.36 -3.51
CA LEU A 93 -1.19 -1.99 -3.42
C LEU A 93 -1.89 -1.78 -2.08
N ILE A 94 -1.37 -0.85 -1.29
CA ILE A 94 -2.03 -0.32 -0.10
C ILE A 94 -2.60 1.05 -0.45
N ILE A 95 -3.92 1.19 -0.41
CA ILE A 95 -4.61 2.37 -0.96
C ILE A 95 -5.66 2.93 0.01
N TYR A 96 -5.75 4.26 0.10
CA TYR A 96 -6.82 4.90 0.86
C TYR A 96 -8.17 4.59 0.21
N GLY A 97 -8.99 3.80 0.88
CA GLY A 97 -10.11 3.08 0.28
C GLY A 97 -11.37 3.94 0.08
N THR A 98 -11.34 5.01 -0.70
CA THR A 98 -12.54 5.81 -0.98
C THR A 98 -13.24 5.39 -2.27
N LYS A 99 -14.44 5.93 -2.53
CA LYS A 99 -15.08 5.77 -3.84
C LYS A 99 -14.26 6.40 -4.99
N LYS A 100 -13.50 7.47 -4.74
CA LYS A 100 -12.68 8.11 -5.78
C LYS A 100 -11.43 7.27 -6.09
N ALA A 101 -10.87 6.62 -5.08
CA ALA A 101 -9.68 5.78 -5.21
C ALA A 101 -9.86 4.60 -6.17
N VAL A 102 -11.11 4.19 -6.46
CA VAL A 102 -11.41 3.18 -7.49
C VAL A 102 -10.78 3.55 -8.84
N LYS A 103 -10.88 4.83 -9.24
CA LYS A 103 -10.28 5.30 -10.50
C LYS A 103 -8.75 5.23 -10.49
N ILE A 104 -8.14 5.42 -9.32
CA ILE A 104 -6.69 5.31 -9.17
C ILE A 104 -6.28 3.85 -9.32
N PHE A 105 -6.97 2.95 -8.61
CA PHE A 105 -6.76 1.51 -8.69
C PHE A 105 -6.91 0.96 -10.12
N GLU A 106 -7.91 1.40 -10.89
CA GLU A 106 -8.14 0.95 -12.27
C GLU A 106 -6.94 1.19 -13.22
N ASN A 107 -5.99 2.04 -12.83
CA ASN A 107 -4.78 2.34 -13.61
C ASN A 107 -3.51 1.67 -13.01
N ILE A 108 -3.65 0.83 -11.99
CA ILE A 108 -2.55 0.15 -11.32
C ILE A 108 -2.77 -1.36 -11.46
N GLU A 109 -1.83 -2.03 -12.13
CA GLU A 109 -1.81 -3.49 -12.22
C GLU A 109 -1.24 -4.07 -10.92
N ALA A 110 -2.11 -4.28 -9.92
CA ALA A 110 -1.74 -4.83 -8.62
C ALA A 110 -2.22 -6.29 -8.47
N ARG A 111 -1.33 -7.17 -7.96
CA ARG A 111 -1.69 -8.57 -7.64
C ARG A 111 -2.53 -8.68 -6.38
N VAL A 112 -2.20 -7.88 -5.37
CA VAL A 112 -2.96 -7.78 -4.11
C VAL A 112 -3.34 -6.33 -3.85
N VAL A 113 -4.60 -6.10 -3.46
CA VAL A 113 -5.09 -4.76 -3.07
C VAL A 113 -5.63 -4.80 -1.66
N ILE A 114 -5.12 -3.90 -0.83
CA ILE A 114 -5.48 -3.74 0.57
C ILE A 114 -5.95 -2.29 0.79
N PRO A 115 -7.27 -2.02 0.67
CA PRO A 115 -7.80 -0.71 1.01
C PRO A 115 -7.77 -0.49 2.53
N TYR A 116 -7.49 0.75 2.94
CA TYR A 116 -7.54 1.16 4.35
C TYR A 116 -8.37 2.43 4.56
N GLY A 117 -8.58 2.79 5.82
CA GLY A 117 -9.39 3.95 6.22
C GLY A 117 -10.90 3.67 6.25
N GLU A 118 -11.67 4.63 6.76
CA GLU A 118 -13.12 4.50 6.98
C GLU A 118 -13.91 4.16 5.71
N GLY A 119 -13.38 4.52 4.53
CA GLY A 119 -14.01 4.25 3.26
C GLY A 119 -13.86 2.81 2.76
N LYS A 120 -12.97 1.98 3.32
CA LYS A 120 -12.49 0.72 2.69
C LYS A 120 -13.63 -0.18 2.19
N SER A 121 -14.73 -0.27 2.94
CA SER A 121 -15.90 -1.07 2.56
C SER A 121 -16.61 -0.52 1.32
N ILE A 122 -16.70 0.80 1.18
CA ILE A 122 -17.29 1.48 0.01
C ILE A 122 -16.42 1.23 -1.24
N PHE A 123 -15.09 1.29 -1.10
CA PHE A 123 -14.17 0.96 -2.19
C PHE A 123 -14.38 -0.48 -2.68
N LEU A 124 -14.37 -1.46 -1.77
CA LEU A 124 -14.58 -2.87 -2.09
C LEU A 124 -15.94 -3.11 -2.75
N GLN A 125 -17.02 -2.58 -2.17
CA GLN A 125 -18.37 -2.71 -2.73
C GLN A 125 -18.51 -2.09 -4.12
N THR A 126 -17.84 -0.97 -4.38
CA THR A 126 -17.85 -0.31 -5.69
C THR A 126 -17.19 -1.19 -6.76
N LEU A 127 -16.19 -1.99 -6.38
CA LEU A 127 -15.52 -2.99 -7.22
C LEU A 127 -16.25 -4.35 -7.25
N GLY A 128 -17.44 -4.44 -6.66
CA GLY A 128 -18.23 -5.67 -6.58
C GLY A 128 -17.62 -6.74 -5.65
N GLN A 129 -16.67 -6.35 -4.79
CA GLN A 129 -15.97 -7.24 -3.88
C GLN A 129 -16.70 -7.36 -2.55
N ASN A 130 -17.00 -8.59 -2.13
CA ASN A 130 -17.62 -8.89 -0.83
C ASN A 130 -16.65 -9.77 -0.02
N ILE A 131 -15.62 -9.14 0.55
CA ILE A 131 -14.52 -9.82 1.26
C ILE A 131 -14.73 -9.70 2.77
N GLU A 132 -14.71 -10.83 3.47
CA GLU A 132 -14.76 -10.87 4.94
C GLU A 132 -13.52 -10.20 5.56
N GLU A 133 -13.72 -9.55 6.70
CA GLU A 133 -12.61 -8.93 7.43
C GLU A 133 -11.67 -9.98 8.03
N VAL A 134 -10.38 -9.74 7.90
CA VAL A 134 -9.32 -10.57 8.49
C VAL A 134 -8.38 -9.72 9.34
N SER A 135 -7.84 -10.29 10.41
CA SER A 135 -6.92 -9.58 11.31
C SER A 135 -5.52 -9.40 10.73
N SER A 136 -5.12 -10.30 9.83
CA SER A 136 -3.86 -10.21 9.09
C SER A 136 -3.95 -10.93 7.76
N PHE A 137 -3.02 -10.57 6.88
CA PHE A 137 -2.85 -11.19 5.59
C PHE A 137 -1.40 -11.59 5.39
N LYS A 138 -1.17 -12.85 5.04
CA LYS A 138 0.17 -13.38 4.77
C LYS A 138 0.35 -13.49 3.27
N LEU A 139 1.33 -12.75 2.74
CA LEU A 139 1.65 -12.82 1.32
C LEU A 139 2.18 -14.23 0.99
N LYS A 140 1.52 -14.92 0.06
CA LYS A 140 1.95 -16.21 -0.50
C LYS A 140 2.71 -15.97 -1.81
N GLY A 141 3.54 -16.94 -2.22
CA GLY A 141 4.43 -16.78 -3.38
C GLY A 141 3.79 -16.99 -4.75
N GLU A 142 2.58 -17.53 -4.83
CA GLU A 142 1.89 -17.81 -6.09
C GLU A 142 0.62 -16.96 -6.18
N TYR A 143 0.67 -15.90 -6.97
CA TYR A 143 -0.51 -15.17 -7.45
C TYR A 143 -0.65 -15.36 -8.95
N SER A 144 -1.89 -15.52 -9.40
CA SER A 144 -2.18 -15.48 -10.84
C SER A 144 -1.87 -14.09 -11.37
N ALA A 145 -1.22 -14.00 -12.53
CA ALA A 145 -1.08 -12.72 -13.23
C ALA A 145 -2.44 -12.15 -13.68
N ASP A 146 -3.46 -13.00 -13.80
CA ASP A 146 -4.76 -12.63 -14.39
C ASP A 146 -5.81 -12.17 -13.36
N ASN A 147 -5.54 -12.30 -12.04
CA ASN A 147 -6.52 -11.98 -11.00
C ASN A 147 -5.91 -11.18 -9.85
N THR A 148 -6.52 -10.04 -9.54
CA THR A 148 -6.23 -9.27 -8.32
C THR A 148 -6.94 -9.88 -7.11
N GLU A 149 -6.19 -10.17 -6.04
CA GLU A 149 -6.73 -10.55 -4.74
C GLU A 149 -7.03 -9.30 -3.89
N PHE A 150 -8.27 -9.19 -3.43
CA PHE A 150 -8.67 -8.12 -2.51
C PHE A 150 -8.64 -8.63 -1.08
N VAL A 151 -8.06 -7.83 -0.18
CA VAL A 151 -7.94 -8.15 1.24
C VAL A 151 -8.62 -7.06 2.07
N ASN A 152 -9.55 -7.46 2.94
CA ASN A 152 -10.20 -6.56 3.86
C ASN A 152 -9.57 -6.73 5.26
N LEU A 153 -8.54 -5.94 5.58
CA LEU A 153 -7.95 -5.95 6.92
C LEU A 153 -8.88 -5.23 7.89
N ALA A 154 -9.09 -5.81 9.08
CA ALA A 154 -9.90 -5.22 10.16
C ALA A 154 -9.43 -3.81 10.54
#